data_AF-A0A968I7N0-F1
#
_entry.id   AF-A0A968I7N0-F1
#
_cell.length_a   1.000
_cell.length_b   1.000
_cell.length_c   1.000
_cell.angle_alpha   90.00
_cell.angle_beta   90.00
_cell.angle_gamma   90.00
#
_symmetry.space_group_name_H-M   'P 1'
#
loop_
_entity.id
_entity.type
_entity.pdbx_description
1 polymer ?
#
loop_
_entity_poly.entity_id
_entity_poly.type
_entity_poly.pdbx_seq_one_letter_code
_entity_poly.pdbx_strand_id
1 'polypeptide(L)'
;MKRLVCFALLGLVACVTPPPEAGYTVLVSQTGSASVAIIDSVLGVTGKLEVGMLPHRMIVAGDAVYVVLTGSQAVAEIDARNLTVRRTMLTAPVPDTRADGSRIAGHFERDAFSASSCFLCHHAKPDGAKPAIVGTRPF
;
A
#
# COMPACT_ATOMS: atom_id res chain seq x y z
N MET A 1 41.80 27.27 -66.04
CA MET A 1 41.61 28.09 -64.82
C MET A 1 40.11 28.24 -64.53
N LYS A 2 39.72 28.22 -63.24
CA LYS A 2 38.37 28.39 -62.63
C LYS A 2 37.57 27.08 -62.45
N ARG A 3 37.90 26.28 -61.43
CA ARG A 3 37.45 26.30 -60.00
C ARG A 3 36.00 25.78 -59.84
N LEU A 4 35.92 24.48 -59.57
CA LEU A 4 34.74 23.76 -59.11
C LEU A 4 34.47 24.17 -57.64
N VAL A 5 33.27 24.68 -57.35
CA VAL A 5 32.84 25.02 -55.99
C VAL A 5 32.07 23.81 -55.44
N CYS A 6 32.67 23.09 -54.49
CA CYS A 6 31.96 22.09 -53.70
C CYS A 6 31.23 22.79 -52.55
N PHE A 7 29.91 22.78 -52.58
CA PHE A 7 29.10 23.09 -51.40
C PHE A 7 29.13 21.88 -50.46
N ALA A 8 29.88 21.99 -49.38
CA ALA A 8 29.80 21.05 -48.27
C ALA A 8 28.51 21.35 -47.48
N LEU A 9 27.50 20.48 -47.60
CA LEU A 9 26.40 20.46 -46.65
C LEU A 9 26.93 19.94 -45.31
N LEU A 10 27.14 20.84 -44.35
CA LEU A 10 27.22 20.46 -42.94
C LEU A 10 25.82 20.07 -42.48
N GLY A 11 25.55 18.77 -42.40
CA GLY A 11 24.37 18.25 -41.75
C GLY A 11 24.47 18.47 -40.24
N LEU A 12 23.58 19.28 -39.66
CA LEU A 12 23.38 19.32 -38.22
C LEU A 12 22.84 17.96 -37.78
N VAL A 13 23.67 17.15 -37.13
CA VAL A 13 23.20 16.04 -36.31
C VAL A 13 22.64 16.65 -35.03
N ALA A 14 21.34 16.92 -35.00
CA ALA A 14 20.65 17.20 -33.75
C ALA A 14 20.61 15.89 -32.94
N CYS A 15 21.23 15.87 -31.77
CA CYS A 15 21.01 14.80 -30.79
C CYS A 15 19.52 14.83 -30.41
N VAL A 16 18.74 13.93 -30.99
CA VAL A 16 17.39 13.66 -30.50
C VAL A 16 17.57 12.93 -29.17
N THR A 17 17.49 13.67 -28.08
CA THR A 17 17.33 13.04 -26.76
C THR A 17 16.02 12.27 -26.80
N PRO A 18 16.01 10.97 -26.45
CA PRO A 18 14.74 10.27 -26.29
C PRO A 18 13.89 11.06 -25.30
N PRO A 19 12.56 11.16 -25.52
CA PRO A 19 11.69 11.81 -24.54
C PRO A 19 11.94 11.17 -23.17
N PRO A 20 11.93 11.96 -22.07
CA PRO A 20 12.05 11.40 -20.74
C PRO A 20 11.01 10.28 -20.61
N GLU A 21 11.46 9.10 -20.20
CA GLU A 21 10.59 7.95 -20.02
C GLU A 21 9.41 8.40 -19.15
N ALA A 22 8.19 8.20 -19.62
CA ALA A 22 7.02 8.61 -18.87
C ALA A 22 7.04 7.86 -17.53
N GLY A 23 7.22 8.60 -16.43
CA GLY A 23 7.30 8.02 -15.10
C GLY A 23 6.05 7.21 -14.76
N TYR A 24 6.20 6.18 -13.95
CA TYR A 24 5.11 5.36 -13.47
C TYR A 24 5.11 5.30 -11.95
N THR A 25 3.92 5.16 -11.38
CA THR A 25 3.75 5.01 -9.93
C THR A 25 3.89 3.54 -9.52
N VAL A 26 4.70 3.30 -8.50
CA VAL A 26 4.85 2.00 -7.84
C VAL A 26 4.31 2.12 -6.42
N LEU A 27 3.41 1.21 -6.06
CA LEU A 27 3.00 1.00 -4.68
C LEU A 27 3.88 -0.08 -4.06
N VAL A 28 4.44 0.19 -2.88
CA VAL A 28 5.30 -0.74 -2.15
C VAL A 28 4.78 -0.93 -0.73
N SER A 29 4.32 -2.15 -0.42
CA SER A 29 3.92 -2.52 0.93
C SER A 29 5.11 -2.47 1.89
N GLN A 30 4.96 -1.78 3.02
CA GLN A 30 5.99 -1.67 4.04
C GLN A 30 5.63 -2.58 5.23
N THR A 31 6.07 -3.83 5.20
CA THR A 31 5.75 -4.84 6.23
C THR A 31 6.12 -4.45 7.65
N GLY A 32 7.14 -3.59 7.82
CA GLY A 32 7.54 -3.05 9.13
C GLY A 32 6.70 -1.86 9.62
N SER A 33 5.63 -1.47 8.91
CA SER A 33 4.80 -0.31 9.26
C SER A 33 3.29 -0.60 9.09
N ALA A 34 2.48 0.47 9.16
CA ALA A 34 1.05 0.45 8.82
C ALA A 34 0.76 1.02 7.41
N SER A 35 1.77 1.13 6.54
CA SER A 35 1.68 1.94 5.32
C SER A 35 2.15 1.24 4.03
N VAL A 36 1.67 1.80 2.91
CA VAL A 36 2.19 1.58 1.57
C VAL A 36 2.94 2.83 1.14
N ALA A 37 4.15 2.68 0.63
CA ALA A 37 4.88 3.79 0.02
C ALA A 37 4.40 4.00 -1.42
N ILE A 38 4.25 5.26 -1.81
CA ILE A 38 3.98 5.69 -3.17
C ILE A 38 5.30 6.17 -3.73
N ILE A 39 5.75 5.54 -4.81
CA ILE A 39 7.02 5.83 -5.48
C ILE A 39 6.71 6.26 -6.91
N ASP A 40 7.23 7.41 -7.31
CA ASP A 40 7.36 7.77 -8.72
C ASP A 40 8.69 7.22 -9.24
N SER A 41 8.69 6.57 -10.41
CA SER A 41 9.87 5.90 -10.95
C SER A 41 11.03 6.84 -11.28
N VAL A 42 10.78 8.15 -11.40
CA VAL A 42 11.78 9.17 -11.71
C VAL A 42 12.16 9.97 -10.46
N LEU A 43 11.18 10.32 -9.62
CA LEU A 43 11.36 11.19 -8.45
C LEU A 43 11.63 10.43 -7.15
N GLY A 44 11.40 9.12 -7.12
CA GLY A 44 11.51 8.31 -5.90
C GLY A 44 10.25 8.37 -5.03
N VAL A 45 10.40 8.27 -3.71
CA VAL A 45 9.26 8.23 -2.77
C VAL A 45 8.54 9.58 -2.77
N THR A 46 7.29 9.60 -3.23
CA THR A 46 6.45 10.80 -3.32
C THR A 46 5.34 10.84 -2.28
N GLY A 47 5.06 9.71 -1.61
CA GLY A 47 4.02 9.67 -0.59
C GLY A 47 3.99 8.38 0.22
N LYS A 48 3.07 8.37 1.20
CA LYS A 48 2.75 7.20 2.02
C LYS A 48 1.25 7.18 2.25
N LEU A 49 0.65 5.99 2.17
CA LEU A 49 -0.75 5.75 2.45
C LEU A 49 -0.85 4.81 3.66
N GLU A 50 -1.55 5.22 4.71
CA GLU A 50 -1.85 4.34 5.83
C GLU A 50 -2.96 3.36 5.41
N VAL A 51 -2.69 2.07 5.56
CA VAL A 51 -3.59 1.00 5.10
C VAL A 51 -3.95 0.02 6.22
N GLY A 52 -3.19 0.05 7.33
CA GLY A 52 -3.28 -0.91 8.43
C GLY A 52 -1.99 -1.72 8.59
N MET A 53 -1.91 -2.49 9.66
CA MET A 53 -0.68 -3.15 10.11
C MET A 53 -0.22 -4.33 9.25
N LEU A 54 1.11 -4.40 9.12
CA LEU A 54 1.86 -5.44 8.41
C LEU A 54 1.31 -5.68 6.99
N PRO A 55 1.30 -4.66 6.12
CA PRO A 55 0.95 -4.86 4.72
C PRO A 55 2.03 -5.74 4.07
N HIS A 56 1.67 -6.96 3.65
CA HIS A 56 2.64 -7.99 3.27
C HIS A 56 2.58 -8.40 1.79
N ARG A 57 1.40 -8.38 1.20
CA ARG A 57 1.20 -8.73 -0.22
C ARG A 57 0.20 -7.76 -0.84
N MET A 58 0.38 -7.49 -2.13
CA MET A 58 -0.56 -6.68 -2.91
C MET A 58 -1.01 -7.44 -4.15
N ILE A 59 -2.29 -7.29 -4.49
CA ILE A 59 -2.92 -7.89 -5.67
C ILE A 59 -3.59 -6.77 -6.46
N VAL A 60 -3.25 -6.65 -7.73
CA VAL A 60 -3.89 -5.68 -8.65
C VAL A 60 -5.10 -6.32 -9.30
N ALA A 61 -6.24 -5.64 -9.28
CA ALA A 61 -7.48 -6.08 -9.92
C ALA A 61 -8.24 -4.86 -10.47
N GLY A 62 -8.14 -4.62 -11.78
CA GLY A 62 -8.75 -3.45 -12.42
C GLY A 62 -8.11 -2.14 -11.92
N ASP A 63 -8.92 -1.23 -11.39
CA ASP A 63 -8.48 0.03 -10.80
C ASP A 63 -8.22 -0.05 -9.29
N ALA A 64 -8.25 -1.27 -8.72
CA ALA A 64 -8.03 -1.51 -7.31
C ALA A 64 -6.69 -2.24 -7.06
N VAL A 65 -6.04 -1.89 -5.95
CA VAL A 65 -4.95 -2.67 -5.35
C VAL A 65 -5.39 -3.17 -3.98
N TYR A 66 -5.52 -4.48 -3.84
CA TYR A 66 -5.85 -5.13 -2.58
C TYR A 66 -4.58 -5.42 -1.80
N VAL A 67 -4.47 -4.86 -0.60
CA VAL A 67 -3.33 -5.03 0.31
C VAL A 67 -3.71 -6.01 1.41
N VAL A 68 -2.97 -7.11 1.51
CA VAL A 68 -3.11 -8.09 2.59
C VAL A 68 -2.45 -7.54 3.85
N LEU A 69 -3.24 -7.33 4.89
CA LEU A 69 -2.81 -6.73 6.16
C LEU A 69 -2.77 -7.83 7.24
N THR A 70 -1.66 -8.56 7.31
CA THR A 70 -1.56 -9.71 8.24
C THR A 70 -1.74 -9.26 9.68
N GLY A 71 -1.19 -8.09 10.04
CA GLY A 71 -1.30 -7.39 11.32
C GLY A 71 -2.71 -6.93 11.71
N SER A 72 -3.62 -6.90 10.74
CA SER A 72 -4.94 -6.29 10.89
C SER A 72 -6.10 -7.26 10.72
N GLN A 73 -5.82 -8.52 10.35
CA GLN A 73 -6.82 -9.53 9.97
C GLN A 73 -7.79 -9.01 8.91
N ALA A 74 -7.25 -8.26 7.94
CA ALA A 74 -8.04 -7.51 7.00
C ALA A 74 -7.35 -7.38 5.64
N VAL A 75 -8.11 -6.90 4.66
CA VAL A 75 -7.62 -6.47 3.36
C VAL A 75 -8.06 -5.02 3.15
N ALA A 76 -7.11 -4.14 2.82
CA ALA A 76 -7.43 -2.79 2.35
C ALA A 76 -7.55 -2.77 0.83
N GLU A 77 -8.55 -2.06 0.32
CA GLU A 77 -8.72 -1.77 -1.10
C GLU A 77 -8.25 -0.34 -1.37
N ILE A 78 -7.22 -0.18 -2.21
CA ILE A 78 -6.70 1.11 -2.65
C ILE A 78 -7.25 1.40 -4.06
N ASP A 79 -7.74 2.62 -4.28
CA ASP A 79 -7.95 3.18 -5.60
C ASP A 79 -6.60 3.49 -6.26
N ALA A 80 -6.24 2.74 -7.31
CA ALA A 80 -4.95 2.87 -7.98
C ALA A 80 -4.79 4.18 -8.77
N ARG A 81 -5.89 4.86 -9.11
CA ARG A 81 -5.87 6.12 -9.86
C ARG A 81 -5.72 7.31 -8.93
N ASN A 82 -6.49 7.30 -7.84
CA ASN A 82 -6.54 8.40 -6.87
C ASN A 82 -5.56 8.21 -5.71
N LEU A 83 -4.96 7.02 -5.57
CA LEU A 83 -4.02 6.66 -4.52
C LEU A 83 -4.60 6.84 -3.11
N THR A 84 -5.86 6.43 -2.94
CA THR A 84 -6.61 6.52 -1.67
C THR A 84 -7.16 5.16 -1.24
N VAL A 85 -7.33 4.96 0.07
CA VAL A 85 -8.00 3.76 0.60
C VAL A 85 -9.51 3.91 0.39
N ARG A 86 -10.13 3.00 -0.35
CA ARG A 86 -11.59 2.95 -0.56
C ARG A 86 -12.30 2.34 0.64
N ARG A 87 -11.77 1.21 1.14
CA ARG A 87 -12.32 0.50 2.31
C ARG A 87 -11.31 -0.50 2.84
N THR A 88 -11.56 -0.94 4.06
CA THR A 88 -10.89 -2.08 4.68
C THR A 88 -11.95 -3.12 5.02
N MET A 89 -11.63 -4.39 4.84
CA MET A 89 -12.56 -5.50 5.03
C MET A 89 -11.88 -6.56 5.90
N LEU A 90 -12.56 -7.00 6.95
CA LEU A 90 -12.09 -8.13 7.74
C LEU A 90 -12.06 -9.41 6.91
N THR A 91 -11.03 -10.22 7.11
CA THR A 91 -10.95 -11.56 6.49
C THR A 91 -11.61 -12.65 7.34
N ALA A 92 -12.00 -12.32 8.57
CA ALA A 92 -12.77 -13.17 9.48
C ALA A 92 -13.57 -12.29 10.47
N PRO A 93 -14.66 -12.80 11.06
CA PRO A 93 -15.39 -12.07 12.10
C PRO A 93 -14.49 -11.69 13.29
N VAL A 94 -14.79 -10.56 13.93
CA VAL A 94 -14.18 -10.17 15.20
C VAL A 94 -14.51 -11.26 16.23
N PRO A 95 -13.51 -11.80 16.96
CA PRO A 95 -13.76 -12.88 17.90
C PRO A 95 -14.54 -12.36 19.10
N ASP A 96 -15.54 -13.10 19.56
CA ASP A 96 -16.32 -12.82 20.76
C ASP A 96 -15.76 -13.54 22.00
N THR A 97 -15.09 -14.68 21.81
CA THR A 97 -14.50 -15.49 22.88
C THR A 97 -13.01 -15.77 22.67
N ARG A 98 -12.33 -16.06 23.78
CA ARG A 98 -10.98 -16.65 23.80
C ARG A 98 -11.04 -18.15 23.50
N ALA A 99 -9.87 -18.78 23.43
CA ALA A 99 -9.73 -20.22 23.22
C ALA A 99 -10.38 -21.07 24.32
N ASP A 100 -10.43 -20.57 25.55
CA ASP A 100 -11.09 -21.22 26.70
C ASP A 100 -12.62 -21.00 26.74
N GLY A 101 -13.18 -20.33 25.72
CA GLY A 101 -14.60 -19.97 25.66
C GLY A 101 -14.99 -18.75 26.49
N SER A 102 -14.06 -18.14 27.24
CA SER A 102 -14.35 -16.91 27.98
C SER A 102 -14.61 -15.74 27.05
N ARG A 103 -15.57 -14.90 27.41
CA ARG A 103 -15.90 -13.68 26.66
C ARG A 103 -14.72 -12.70 26.65
N ILE A 104 -14.44 -12.10 25.49
CA ILE A 104 -13.49 -10.99 25.37
C ILE A 104 -14.22 -9.69 25.72
N ALA A 105 -14.31 -9.35 27.01
CA ALA A 105 -15.11 -8.22 27.50
C ALA A 105 -14.85 -6.91 26.72
N GLY A 106 -13.57 -6.60 26.47
CA GLY A 106 -13.16 -5.41 25.73
C GLY A 106 -13.71 -5.32 24.29
N HIS A 107 -13.99 -6.43 23.62
CA HIS A 107 -14.59 -6.39 22.28
C HIS A 107 -16.04 -5.93 22.32
N PHE A 108 -16.76 -6.21 23.40
CA PHE A 108 -18.13 -5.77 23.56
C PHE A 108 -18.21 -4.36 24.13
N GLU A 109 -17.40 -4.08 25.16
CA GLU A 109 -17.37 -2.77 25.83
C GLU A 109 -16.93 -1.64 24.89
N ARG A 110 -16.17 -1.97 23.85
CA ARG A 110 -15.62 -1.01 22.89
C ARG A 110 -16.23 -1.12 21.49
N ASP A 111 -17.35 -1.84 21.36
CA ASP A 111 -18.04 -2.05 20.08
C ASP A 111 -17.09 -2.52 18.96
N ALA A 112 -16.18 -3.45 19.26
CA ALA A 112 -15.18 -3.90 18.30
C ALA A 112 -15.81 -4.58 17.07
N PHE A 113 -17.04 -5.07 17.18
CA PHE A 113 -17.78 -5.72 16.10
C PHE A 113 -18.19 -4.77 14.97
N SER A 114 -18.16 -3.46 15.20
CA SER A 114 -18.38 -2.44 14.15
C SER A 114 -17.09 -2.07 13.40
N ALA A 115 -15.93 -2.55 13.86
CA ALA A 115 -14.65 -2.25 13.24
C ALA A 115 -14.44 -3.04 11.94
N SER A 116 -13.85 -2.39 10.94
CA SER A 116 -13.44 -3.00 9.68
C SER A 116 -12.03 -3.61 9.71
N SER A 117 -11.35 -3.52 10.86
CA SER A 117 -9.96 -3.94 11.04
C SER A 117 -9.60 -4.04 12.53
N CYS A 118 -8.82 -5.06 12.91
CA CYS A 118 -8.27 -5.15 14.27
C CYS A 118 -7.33 -3.98 14.60
N PHE A 119 -6.72 -3.36 13.59
CA PHE A 119 -5.81 -2.21 13.74
C PHE A 119 -6.44 -1.05 14.51
N LEU A 120 -7.72 -0.76 14.25
CA LEU A 120 -8.43 0.39 14.79
C LEU A 120 -8.57 0.35 16.32
N CYS A 121 -8.59 -0.84 16.91
CA CYS A 121 -8.68 -1.03 18.35
C CYS A 121 -7.33 -1.37 18.99
N HIS A 122 -6.50 -2.16 18.31
CA HIS A 122 -5.30 -2.75 18.88
C HIS A 122 -4.02 -1.92 18.68
N HIS A 123 -4.00 -0.99 17.74
CA HIS A 123 -2.80 -0.20 17.42
C HIS A 123 -3.07 1.30 17.38
N ALA A 124 -4.25 1.73 16.94
CA ALA A 124 -4.61 3.14 16.93
C ALA A 124 -4.88 3.72 18.35
N LYS A 125 -4.96 2.85 19.38
CA LYS A 125 -5.21 3.26 20.77
C LYS A 125 -4.01 2.94 21.67
N PRO A 126 -3.59 3.86 22.56
CA PRO A 126 -2.47 3.64 23.48
C PRO A 126 -2.66 2.45 24.41
N ASP A 127 -3.91 2.14 24.77
CA ASP A 127 -4.32 1.06 25.66
C ASP A 127 -4.79 -0.20 24.90
N GLY A 128 -4.68 -0.20 23.57
CA GLY A 128 -5.00 -1.36 22.74
C GLY A 128 -4.04 -2.52 23.04
N ALA A 129 -4.58 -3.73 23.17
CA ALA A 129 -3.74 -4.92 23.27
C ALA A 129 -2.89 -5.05 22.01
N LYS A 130 -1.59 -5.31 22.17
CA LYS A 130 -0.62 -5.42 21.05
C LYS A 130 -0.35 -6.90 20.77
N PRO A 131 -1.10 -7.56 19.86
CA PRO A 131 -0.83 -8.95 19.53
C PRO A 131 0.58 -9.09 18.94
N ALA A 132 1.34 -10.06 19.45
CA ALA A 132 2.75 -10.27 19.09
C ALA A 132 2.93 -10.77 17.65
N ILE A 133 1.98 -11.55 17.13
CA ILE A 133 1.96 -12.09 15.78
C ILE A 133 0.50 -12.15 15.35
N VAL A 134 0.16 -11.55 14.21
CA VAL A 134 -1.18 -11.67 13.63
C VAL A 134 -1.05 -12.50 12.35
N GLY A 135 -1.59 -13.71 12.38
CA GLY A 135 -1.46 -14.71 11.30
C GLY A 135 -1.34 -16.15 11.78
N THR A 136 -0.95 -16.39 13.04
CA THR A 136 -1.07 -17.69 13.70
C THR A 136 -1.98 -17.53 14.92
N ARG A 137 -3.18 -18.12 14.88
CA ARG A 137 -3.92 -18.45 16.12
C ARG A 137 -3.18 -19.65 16.74
N PRO A 138 -2.57 -19.51 17.93
CA PRO A 138 -3.31 -19.39 19.18
C PRO A 138 -2.76 -18.27 20.10
N PHE A 139 -3.60 -17.72 20.98
CA PHE A 139 -3.43 -17.44 22.41
C PHE A 139 -4.66 -16.65 22.88
#